data_AF-A0A7C7DZE0-F1
#
_entry.id   AF-A0A7C7DZE0-F1
#
_cell.length_a   1.000
_cell.length_b   1.000
_cell.length_c   1.000
_cell.angle_alpha   90.00
_cell.angle_beta   90.00
_cell.angle_gamma   90.00
#
_symmetry.space_group_name_H-M   'P 1'
#
loop_
_entity.id
_entity.type
_entity.pdbx_description
1 polymer ?
#
loop_
_entity_poly.entity_id
_entity_poly.type
_entity_poly.pdbx_seq_one_letter_code
_entity_poly.pdbx_strand_id
1 'polypeptide(L)'
;MAIQGINPVNDIAAASVRAAGKTEESVSFKNLLMDALYNVNALEQESAKLTEDFIAGRTDSIHSVLIAAEKATISLQFITEVRNKVLEAYQEIMRMQI
;
A
#
# COMPACT_ATOMS: atom_id res chain seq x y z
N MET A 1 55.97 7.38 -36.70
CA MET A 1 55.75 6.81 -35.36
C MET A 1 54.61 7.57 -34.72
N ALA A 2 53.67 6.82 -34.13
CA ALA A 2 52.48 7.23 -33.38
C ALA A 2 51.47 8.16 -34.09
N ILE A 3 50.53 7.51 -34.76
CA ILE A 3 49.13 7.93 -34.89
C ILE A 3 48.54 8.26 -33.51
N GLN A 4 47.79 9.35 -33.40
CA GLN A 4 46.94 9.60 -32.24
C GLN A 4 45.50 9.51 -32.72
N GLY A 5 44.93 8.32 -32.49
CA GLY A 5 43.59 7.96 -32.88
C GLY A 5 42.56 8.81 -32.16
N ILE A 6 41.55 9.23 -32.93
CA ILE A 6 40.36 9.90 -32.44
C ILE A 6 39.57 8.81 -31.69
N ASN A 7 39.54 8.87 -30.35
CA ASN A 7 38.71 7.96 -29.57
C ASN A 7 37.22 8.30 -29.82
N PRO A 8 36.38 7.31 -30.14
CA PRO A 8 34.97 7.55 -30.41
C PRO A 8 34.24 7.98 -29.14
N VAL A 9 33.35 8.96 -29.29
CA VAL A 9 32.38 9.45 -28.29
C VAL A 9 31.34 8.35 -28.01
N ASN A 10 31.77 7.23 -27.45
CA ASN A 10 30.92 6.08 -27.13
C ASN A 10 30.77 5.84 -25.62
N ASP A 11 31.43 6.63 -24.78
CA ASP A 11 31.40 6.45 -23.32
C ASP A 11 30.31 7.28 -22.61
N ILE A 12 29.57 8.11 -23.36
CA ILE A 12 28.45 8.91 -22.79
C ILE A 12 27.11 8.22 -23.02
N ALA A 13 27.03 7.25 -23.95
CA ALA A 13 25.81 6.47 -24.20
C ALA A 13 25.67 5.25 -23.28
N ALA A 14 26.75 4.80 -22.62
CA ALA A 14 26.72 3.62 -21.74
C ALA A 14 26.40 3.96 -20.26
N ALA A 15 26.51 5.22 -19.86
CA ALA A 15 26.28 5.65 -18.48
C ALA A 15 24.80 5.93 -18.16
N SER A 16 23.94 6.12 -19.17
CA SER A 16 22.51 6.45 -18.98
C SER A 16 21.58 5.23 -18.98
N VAL A 17 22.07 4.03 -19.30
CA VAL A 17 21.24 2.80 -19.34
C VAL A 17 21.31 1.99 -18.03
N ARG A 18 22.26 2.28 -17.12
CA ARG A 18 22.46 1.51 -15.87
C ARG A 18 21.78 2.08 -14.63
N ALA A 19 20.87 3.04 -14.77
CA ALA A 19 20.13 3.62 -13.64
C ALA A 19 18.59 3.48 -13.76
N ALA A 20 18.10 2.61 -14.65
CA ALA A 20 16.68 2.24 -14.72
C ALA A 20 16.42 0.79 -14.26
N GLY A 21 17.38 0.20 -13.56
CA GLY A 21 17.18 -1.02 -12.77
C GLY A 21 16.88 -0.70 -11.32
N LYS A 22 15.98 0.27 -11.05
CA LYS A 22 15.27 0.21 -9.78
C LYS A 22 14.40 -1.03 -9.93
N THR A 23 14.86 -2.12 -9.30
CA THR A 23 14.01 -3.22 -8.90
C THR A 23 12.69 -2.59 -8.49
N GLU A 24 11.65 -2.77 -9.30
CA GLU A 24 10.30 -2.53 -8.83
C GLU A 24 10.22 -3.42 -7.59
N GLU A 25 10.32 -2.82 -6.41
CA GLU A 25 9.86 -3.45 -5.20
C GLU A 25 8.40 -3.75 -5.51
N SER A 26 8.16 -4.97 -5.95
CA SER A 26 6.83 -5.49 -6.16
C SER A 26 6.19 -5.39 -4.78
N VAL A 27 5.43 -4.31 -4.58
CA VAL A 27 4.72 -4.08 -3.32
C VAL A 27 3.84 -5.30 -3.16
N SER A 28 4.26 -6.19 -2.27
CA SER A 28 3.60 -7.47 -2.11
C SER A 28 2.19 -7.19 -1.63
N PHE A 29 1.19 -7.78 -2.28
CA PHE A 29 -0.19 -7.70 -1.81
C PHE A 29 -0.30 -8.07 -0.33
N LYS A 30 0.52 -9.01 0.14
CA LYS A 30 0.63 -9.35 1.55
C LYS A 30 0.99 -8.13 2.40
N ASN A 31 1.99 -7.35 2.01
CA ASN A 31 2.44 -6.18 2.77
C ASN A 31 1.35 -5.10 2.78
N LEU A 32 0.73 -4.81 1.63
CA LEU A 32 -0.39 -3.88 1.55
C LEU A 32 -1.59 -4.30 2.42
N LEU A 33 -1.92 -5.59 2.41
CA LEU A 33 -3.01 -6.14 3.22
C LEU A 33 -2.67 -6.06 4.72
N MET A 34 -1.43 -6.36 5.10
CA MET A 34 -0.97 -6.23 6.49
C MET A 34 -1.03 -4.76 6.94
N ASP A 35 -0.55 -3.83 6.12
CA ASP A 35 -0.61 -2.39 6.42
C ASP A 35 -2.06 -1.90 6.54
N ALA A 36 -2.96 -2.36 5.66
CA ALA A 36 -4.37 -2.04 5.74
C ALA A 36 -5.02 -2.59 7.02
N LEU A 37 -4.68 -3.81 7.44
CA LEU A 37 -5.13 -4.40 8.71
C LEU A 37 -4.60 -3.63 9.91
N TYR A 38 -3.33 -3.21 9.91
CA TYR A 38 -2.79 -2.35 10.96
C TYR A 38 -3.52 -1.02 11.05
N ASN A 39 -3.87 -0.42 9.91
CA ASN A 39 -4.67 0.81 9.88
C ASN A 39 -6.08 0.60 10.47
N VAL A 40 -6.77 -0.50 10.13
CA VAL A 40 -8.09 -0.79 10.74
C VAL A 40 -7.99 -1.00 12.24
N ASN A 41 -6.96 -1.72 12.72
CA ASN A 41 -6.73 -1.89 14.15
C ASN A 41 -6.47 -0.54 14.85
N ALA A 42 -5.73 0.37 14.21
CA ALA A 42 -5.53 1.72 14.74
C ALA A 42 -6.86 2.50 14.81
N LEU A 43 -7.73 2.39 13.80
CA LEU A 43 -9.06 3.01 13.81
C LEU A 43 -9.97 2.40 14.90
N GLU A 44 -9.91 1.09 15.12
CA GLU A 44 -10.65 0.46 16.22
C GLU A 44 -10.15 0.93 17.59
N GLN A 45 -8.84 1.02 17.81
CA GLN A 45 -8.29 1.55 19.06
C GLN A 45 -8.65 3.02 19.28
N GLU A 46 -8.63 3.83 18.22
CA GLU A 46 -9.08 5.21 18.27
C GLU A 46 -10.56 5.30 18.67
N SER A 47 -11.43 4.50 18.05
CA SER A 47 -12.84 4.41 18.40
C SER A 47 -13.05 3.98 19.86
N ALA A 48 -12.31 2.97 20.33
CA ALA A 48 -12.36 2.50 21.70
C ALA A 48 -11.94 3.60 22.70
N LYS A 49 -10.86 4.33 22.40
CA LYS A 49 -10.40 5.44 23.22
C LYS A 49 -11.43 6.58 23.28
N LEU A 50 -11.99 6.96 22.14
CA LEU A 50 -13.04 7.99 22.08
C LEU A 50 -14.28 7.56 22.86
N THR A 51 -14.63 6.26 22.81
CA THR A 51 -15.72 5.68 23.59
C THR A 51 -15.45 5.76 25.08
N GLU A 52 -14.23 5.41 25.52
CA GLU A 52 -13.83 5.51 26.92
C GLU A 52 -13.85 6.96 27.41
N ASP A 53 -13.33 7.90 26.62
CA ASP A 53 -13.34 9.33 26.94
C ASP A 53 -14.75 9.90 27.02
N PHE A 54 -15.66 9.42 26.17
CA PHE A 54 -17.08 9.79 26.20
C PHE A 54 -17.77 9.27 27.46
N ILE A 55 -17.59 7.98 27.80
CA ILE A 55 -18.16 7.37 29.01
C ILE A 55 -17.61 8.02 30.27
N ALA A 56 -16.33 8.41 30.26
CA ALA A 56 -15.66 9.10 31.36
C ALA A 56 -16.09 10.58 31.49
N GLY A 57 -16.95 11.09 30.60
CA GLY A 57 -17.39 12.49 30.60
C GLY A 57 -16.29 13.49 30.22
N ARG A 58 -15.19 13.02 29.62
CA ARG A 58 -14.08 13.86 29.15
C ARG A 58 -14.37 14.52 27.79
N THR A 59 -15.36 14.01 27.06
CA THR A 59 -15.83 14.57 25.78
C THR A 59 -17.34 14.40 25.65
N ASP A 60 -18.04 15.44 25.19
CA ASP A 60 -19.47 15.40 24.83
C ASP A 60 -19.70 14.99 23.36
N SER A 61 -18.62 14.70 22.63
CA SER A 61 -18.68 14.48 21.18
C SER A 61 -18.98 13.03 20.84
N ILE A 62 -20.21 12.57 21.10
CA ILE A 62 -20.69 11.25 20.65
C ILE A 62 -20.58 11.06 19.13
N HIS A 63 -20.68 12.16 18.38
CA HIS A 63 -20.47 12.17 16.92
C HIS A 63 -19.09 11.65 16.53
N SER A 64 -18.04 11.99 17.27
CA SER A 64 -16.67 11.55 16.98
C SER A 64 -16.52 10.04 17.21
N VAL A 65 -17.14 9.50 18.25
CA VAL A 65 -17.18 8.06 18.53
C VAL A 65 -17.86 7.31 17.38
N LEU A 66 -19.05 7.78 16.99
CA LEU A 66 -19.83 7.16 15.92
C LEU A 66 -19.11 7.23 14.57
N ILE A 67 -18.50 8.37 14.24
CA ILE A 67 -17.72 8.53 13.00
C ILE A 67 -16.52 7.59 12.99
N ALA A 68 -15.79 7.48 14.10
CA ALA A 68 -14.64 6.59 14.21
C ALA A 68 -15.04 5.12 14.04
N ALA A 69 -16.12 4.70 14.71
CA ALA A 69 -16.67 3.35 14.60
C ALA A 69 -17.14 3.02 13.16
N GLU A 70 -17.85 3.94 12.52
CA GLU A 70 -18.32 3.76 11.14
C GLU A 70 -17.13 3.68 10.16
N LYS A 71 -16.13 4.54 10.35
CA LYS A 71 -14.91 4.54 9.54
C LYS A 71 -14.15 3.22 9.65
N ALA A 72 -14.02 2.65 10.85
CA ALA A 72 -13.41 1.33 11.04
C ALA A 72 -14.19 0.23 10.30
N THR A 73 -15.52 0.25 10.41
CA THR A 73 -16.42 -0.72 9.78
C THR A 73 -16.33 -0.69 8.25
N ILE A 74 -16.46 0.50 7.66
CA ILE A 74 -16.36 0.68 6.20
C ILE A 74 -14.96 0.27 5.70
N SER A 75 -13.92 0.61 6.44
CA SER A 75 -12.54 0.25 6.07
C SER A 75 -12.33 -1.26 6.04
N LEU A 76 -12.87 -1.99 7.02
CA LEU A 76 -12.80 -3.45 7.07
C LEU A 76 -13.57 -4.10 5.90
N GLN A 77 -14.76 -3.60 5.59
CA GLN A 77 -15.55 -4.05 4.44
C GLN A 77 -14.79 -3.84 3.14
N PHE A 78 -14.22 -2.65 2.95
CA PHE A 78 -13.41 -2.33 1.77
C PHE A 78 -12.22 -3.28 1.61
N ILE A 79 -11.48 -3.58 2.68
CA ILE A 79 -10.36 -4.53 2.64
C ILE A 79 -10.83 -5.93 2.22
N THR A 80 -12.00 -6.35 2.71
CA THR A 80 -12.57 -7.66 2.37
C THR A 80 -12.89 -7.74 0.87
N GLU A 81 -13.48 -6.69 0.30
CA GLU A 81 -13.74 -6.58 -1.14
C GLU A 81 -12.45 -6.58 -1.96
N VAL A 82 -11.45 -5.80 -1.55
CA VAL A 82 -10.14 -5.79 -2.22
C VAL A 82 -9.50 -7.18 -2.17
N ARG A 83 -9.56 -7.87 -1.03
CA ARG A 83 -9.06 -9.25 -0.88
C ARG A 83 -9.76 -10.19 -1.87
N ASN A 84 -11.08 -10.14 -1.93
CA ASN A 84 -11.86 -10.97 -2.85
C ASN A 84 -11.46 -10.67 -4.30
N LYS A 85 -11.32 -9.38 -4.67
CA LYS A 85 -10.99 -8.99 -6.05
C LYS A 85 -9.60 -9.45 -6.49
N VAL A 86 -8.63 -9.42 -5.57
CA VAL A 86 -7.27 -9.92 -5.86
C VAL A 86 -7.28 -11.45 -6.02
N LEU A 87 -8.05 -12.18 -5.21
CA LEU A 87 -8.19 -13.62 -5.37
C LEU A 87 -8.88 -13.99 -6.70
N GLU A 88 -9.93 -13.25 -7.09
CA GLU A 88 -10.56 -13.40 -8.41
C GLU A 88 -9.56 -13.17 -9.54
N ALA A 89 -8.79 -12.08 -9.48
CA ALA A 89 -7.78 -11.76 -10.50
C ALA A 89 -6.72 -12.86 -10.62
N TYR A 90 -6.27 -13.42 -9.49
CA TYR A 90 -5.36 -14.55 -9.47
C TYR A 90 -5.98 -15.81 -10.11
N GLN A 91 -7.24 -16.12 -9.78
CA GLN A 91 -7.96 -17.25 -10.36
C GLN A 91 -8.18 -17.09 -11.87
N GLU A 92 -8.48 -15.89 -12.34
CA GLU A 92 -8.71 -15.61 -13.76
C GLU A 92 -7.42 -15.81 -14.59
N ILE A 93 -6.27 -15.34 -14.09
CA ILE A 93 -4.97 -15.57 -14.73
C ILE A 93 -4.67 -17.06 -14.86
N MET A 94 -5.00 -17.86 -13.83
CA MET A 94 -4.82 -19.32 -13.88
C MET A 94 -5.73 -19.98 -14.92
N ARG A 95 -6.94 -19.46 -15.13
CA ARG A 95 -7.88 -19.98 -16.15
C ARG A 95 -7.51 -19.58 -17.58
N MET A 96 -6.71 -18.53 -17.77
CA MET A 96 -6.20 -18.14 -19.09
C MET A 96 -5.04 -19.01 -19.59
N GLN A 97 -4.33 -19.72 -18.71
CA GLN A 97 -3.14 -20.51 -19.05
C GLN A 97 -3.42 -21.99 -19.36
N ILE A 98 -4.67 -22.44 -19.25
CA ILE A 98 -5.15 -23.73 -19.77
C ILE A 98 -5.80 -23.56 -21.14
#